data_AF-A0A2J4RHT4-F1
#
_entry.id   AF-A0A2J4RHT4-F1
#
_cell.length_a   1.000
_cell.length_b   1.000
_cell.length_c   1.000
_cell.angle_alpha   90.00
_cell.angle_beta   90.00
_cell.angle_gamma   90.00
#
_symmetry.space_group_name_H-M   'P 1'
#
loop_
_entity.id
_entity.type
_entity.pdbx_description
1 polymer ?
#
loop_
_entity_poly.entity_id
_entity_poly.type
_entity_poly.pdbx_seq_one_letter_code
_entity_poly.pdbx_strand_id
1 'polypeptide(L)'
;ALGVRRDWVSLGNGWVFKGIYGYVGEFFFSAFEHCGDHGSYKDFKDATGIGFSPYIYHGFQYNFTDYFGVESGIILPAVFVVSIQWSFR
;
A
#
# COMPACT_ATOMS: atom_id res chain seq x y z
N ALA A 1 8.37 -7.39 -6.03
CA ALA A 1 7.50 -6.92 -4.93
C ALA A 1 6.80 -8.12 -4.32
N LEU A 2 6.84 -8.27 -3.00
CA LEU A 2 6.05 -9.26 -2.26
C LEU A 2 5.17 -8.49 -1.29
N GLY A 3 3.89 -8.81 -1.21
CA GLY A 3 2.98 -8.10 -0.33
C GLY A 3 1.93 -9.01 0.24
N VAL A 4 1.61 -8.78 1.51
CA VAL A 4 0.51 -9.43 2.19
C VAL A 4 -0.54 -8.37 2.48
N ARG A 5 -1.73 -8.56 1.91
CA ARG A 5 -2.93 -7.84 2.35
C ARG A 5 -3.58 -8.62 3.48
N ARG A 6 -3.96 -7.91 4.53
CA ARG A 6 -4.75 -8.44 5.65
C ARG A 6 -5.91 -7.51 5.96
N ASP A 7 -7.11 -8.06 5.91
CA ASP A 7 -8.31 -7.39 6.41
C ASP A 7 -8.38 -7.73 7.91
N TRP A 8 -8.10 -6.74 8.74
CA TRP A 8 -7.92 -6.92 10.19
C TRP A 8 -9.25 -7.01 10.93
N VAL A 9 -10.20 -6.15 10.55
CA VAL A 9 -11.53 -6.09 11.15
C VAL A 9 -12.54 -5.77 10.07
N SER A 10 -13.60 -6.57 9.98
CA SER A 10 -14.82 -6.24 9.23
C SER A 10 -15.91 -5.94 10.25
N LEU A 11 -16.29 -4.68 10.32
CA LEU A 11 -17.41 -4.24 11.13
C LEU A 11 -18.66 -4.45 10.26
N GLY A 12 -19.64 -5.22 10.73
CA GLY A 12 -20.85 -5.59 9.97
C GLY A 12 -21.75 -4.43 9.52
N ASN A 13 -21.31 -3.18 9.69
CA ASN A 13 -21.91 -1.94 9.22
C ASN A 13 -21.21 -1.38 7.95
N GLY A 14 -20.46 -2.22 7.23
CA GLY A 14 -19.80 -1.86 5.97
C GLY A 14 -18.37 -1.32 6.12
N TRP A 15 -17.86 -1.14 7.34
CA TRP A 15 -16.49 -0.70 7.57
C TRP A 15 -15.51 -1.87 7.60
N VAL A 16 -14.37 -1.71 6.90
CA VAL A 16 -13.29 -2.70 6.90
C VAL A 16 -11.97 -1.99 7.16
N PHE A 17 -11.28 -2.41 8.22
CA PHE A 17 -9.90 -1.97 8.47
C PHE A 17 -8.92 -2.93 7.81
N LYS A 18 -8.04 -2.39 6.97
CA LYS A 18 -7.09 -3.16 6.17
C LYS A 18 -5.67 -2.69 6.41
N GLY A 19 -4.76 -3.66 6.40
CA GLY A 19 -3.33 -3.43 6.33
C GLY A 19 -2.77 -4.11 5.11
N ILE A 20 -1.96 -3.40 4.32
CA ILE A 20 -1.13 -4.01 3.29
C ILE A 20 0.32 -3.83 3.72
N TYR A 21 1.02 -4.94 3.82
CA TYR A 21 2.42 -4.99 4.18
C TYR A 21 3.18 -5.47 2.95
N GLY A 22 3.65 -4.50 2.18
CA GLY A 22 4.37 -4.69 0.94
C GLY A 22 5.86 -4.46 1.12
N TYR A 23 6.64 -5.42 0.64
CA TYR A 23 8.07 -5.31 0.41
C TYR A 23 8.32 -5.06 -1.08
N VAL A 24 8.84 -3.90 -1.42
CA VAL A 24 9.40 -3.63 -2.75
C VAL A 24 10.85 -3.24 -2.57
N GLY A 25 11.75 -4.08 -3.07
CA GLY A 25 13.18 -3.84 -3.09
C GLY A 25 13.80 -4.47 -4.32
N GLU A 26 15.05 -4.14 -4.57
CA GLU A 26 15.91 -4.82 -5.55
C GLU A 26 16.07 -6.29 -5.13
N PHE A 27 15.21 -7.15 -5.65
CA PHE A 27 15.58 -8.55 -5.78
C PHE A 27 16.56 -8.62 -6.94
N PHE A 28 17.65 -9.38 -6.79
CA PHE A 28 18.75 -9.74 -7.73
C PHE A 28 18.41 -9.81 -9.26
N PHE A 29 17.79 -8.79 -9.81
CA PHE A 29 17.22 -8.66 -11.14
C PHE A 29 17.42 -7.20 -11.55
N SER A 30 18.16 -6.99 -12.62
CA SER A 30 18.51 -5.70 -13.22
C SER A 30 17.31 -4.84 -13.64
N ALA A 31 16.09 -5.38 -13.60
CA ALA A 31 14.86 -4.64 -13.84
C ALA A 31 14.49 -3.63 -12.73
N PHE A 32 15.12 -3.73 -11.55
CA PHE A 32 14.84 -2.85 -10.41
C PHE A 32 15.97 -1.87 -10.07
N GLU A 33 17.10 -1.96 -10.78
CA GLU A 33 18.33 -1.19 -10.55
C GLU A 33 18.16 0.33 -10.74
N HIS A 34 17.07 0.76 -11.40
CA HIS A 34 16.76 2.17 -11.65
C HIS A 34 15.46 2.63 -10.95
N CYS A 35 14.80 1.78 -10.16
CA CYS A 35 13.63 2.19 -9.37
C CYS A 35 13.99 3.15 -8.22
N GLY A 36 15.28 3.19 -7.82
CA GLY A 36 15.81 4.08 -6.78
C GLY A 36 16.25 5.46 -7.26
N ASP A 37 16.21 5.75 -8.56
CA ASP A 37 16.78 6.98 -9.12
C ASP A 37 15.79 8.14 -9.22
N HIS A 38 14.49 7.90 -9.00
CA HIS A 38 13.46 8.94 -8.99
C HIS A 38 12.30 8.67 -8.03
N GLY A 39 11.72 9.74 -7.49
CA GLY A 39 10.49 9.72 -6.68
C GLY A 39 10.70 9.33 -5.22
N SER A 40 9.63 8.87 -4.56
CA SER A 40 9.60 8.50 -3.14
C SER A 40 10.63 7.43 -2.73
N TYR A 41 11.16 6.68 -3.70
CA TYR A 41 12.24 5.71 -3.50
C TYR A 41 13.60 6.36 -3.25
N LYS A 42 13.88 7.52 -3.88
CA LYS A 42 15.11 8.29 -3.64
C LYS A 42 15.10 8.94 -2.27
N ASP A 43 13.98 9.53 -1.87
CA ASP A 43 13.82 10.11 -0.52
C ASP A 43 13.98 9.04 0.57
N PHE A 44 13.46 7.82 0.33
CA PHE A 44 13.64 6.71 1.26
C PHE A 44 15.08 6.18 1.28
N LYS A 45 15.75 6.09 0.12
CA LYS A 45 17.17 5.72 0.00
C LYS A 45 18.08 6.75 0.66
N ASP A 46 17.79 8.04 0.52
CA ASP A 46 18.56 9.14 1.09
C ASP A 46 18.36 9.23 2.62
N ALA A 47 17.17 8.92 3.12
CA ALA A 47 16.88 8.92 4.56
C ALA A 47 17.38 7.67 5.30
N THR A 48 17.38 6.51 4.65
CA THR A 48 17.64 5.22 5.32
C THR A 48 18.90 4.50 4.84
N GLY A 49 19.50 4.93 3.73
CA GLY A 49 20.69 4.31 3.13
C GLY A 49 20.41 2.99 2.41
N ILE A 50 19.15 2.57 2.30
CA ILE A 50 18.75 1.29 1.71
C ILE A 50 17.85 1.57 0.49
N GLY A 51 18.16 0.97 -0.66
CA GLY A 51 17.34 1.00 -1.89
C GLY A 51 16.05 0.16 -1.76
N PHE A 52 15.29 0.41 -0.70
CA PHE A 52 14.14 -0.35 -0.25
C PHE A 52 13.01 0.62 0.04
N SER A 53 11.78 0.32 -0.38
CA SER A 53 10.60 1.08 0.05
C SER A 53 9.64 0.12 0.74
N PRO A 54 9.60 0.09 2.09
CA PRO A 54 8.56 -0.62 2.82
C PRO A 54 7.23 0.09 2.54
N TYR A 55 6.35 -0.57 1.80
CA TYR A 55 4.97 -0.12 1.64
C TYR A 55 4.16 -0.67 2.80
N ILE A 56 4.22 0.03 3.93
CA ILE A 56 3.30 -0.19 5.04
C ILE A 56 2.10 0.71 4.78
N TYR A 57 0.99 0.08 4.43
CA TYR A 57 -0.28 0.74 4.20
C TYR A 57 -1.27 0.36 5.28
N HIS A 58 -1.91 1.37 5.87
CA HIS A 58 -3.07 1.20 6.73
C HIS A 58 -4.21 2.02 6.17
N GLY A 59 -5.36 1.37 5.97
CA GLY A 59 -6.52 2.00 5.37
C GLY A 59 -7.83 1.57 6.02
N PHE A 60 -8.78 2.49 6.02
CA PHE A 60 -10.18 2.23 6.34
C PHE A 60 -10.98 2.28 5.04
N GLN A 61 -11.70 1.21 4.77
CA GLN A 61 -12.67 1.13 3.69
C GLN A 61 -14.09 1.22 4.25
N TYR A 62 -14.93 2.01 3.60
CA TYR A 62 -16.37 1.97 3.78
C TYR A 62 -17.04 1.41 2.52
N ASN A 63 -17.77 0.31 2.69
CA ASN A 63 -18.58 -0.31 1.64
C ASN A 63 -19.96 0.33 1.64
N PHE A 64 -20.29 1.03 0.54
CA PHE A 64 -21.64 1.56 0.33
C PHE A 64 -22.58 0.45 -0.17
N THR A 65 -22.04 -0.52 -0.91
CA THR A 65 -22.73 -1.71 -1.37
C THR A 65 -21.78 -2.91 -1.35
N ASP A 66 -22.28 -4.12 -1.61
CA ASP A 66 -21.44 -5.33 -1.76
C ASP A 66 -20.47 -5.25 -2.95
N TYR A 67 -20.67 -4.27 -3.85
CA TYR A 67 -19.91 -4.09 -5.08
C TYR A 67 -19.02 -2.86 -5.10
N PHE A 68 -19.32 -1.87 -4.25
CA PHE A 68 -18.66 -0.57 -4.27
C PHE A 68 -18.26 -0.12 -2.87
N GLY A 69 -16.97 0.17 -2.71
CA GLY A 69 -16.41 0.75 -1.50
C GLY A 69 -15.42 1.87 -1.81
N VAL A 70 -15.30 2.80 -0.89
CA VAL A 70 -14.26 3.83 -0.90
C VAL A 70 -13.33 3.56 0.25
N GLU A 71 -12.03 3.61 -0.02
CA GLU A 71 -10.98 3.37 0.94
C GLU A 71 -10.08 4.60 1.03
N SER A 72 -9.66 4.91 2.26
CA SER A 72 -8.68 5.95 2.53
C SER A 72 -7.64 5.43 3.50
N GLY A 73 -6.39 5.79 3.30
CA GLY A 73 -5.30 5.27 4.11
C GLY A 73 -4.00 6.03 3.94
N ILE A 74 -3.01 5.61 4.71
CA ILE A 74 -1.67 6.19 4.71
C ILE A 74 -0.68 5.10 4.35
N ILE A 75 0.16 5.37 3.36
CA ILE A 75 1.37 4.62 3.07
C ILE A 75 2.53 5.35 3.74
N LEU A 76 3.25 4.67 4.63
CA LEU A 76 4.45 5.23 5.24
C LEU A 76 5.56 5.43 4.18
N PRO A 77 6.36 6.52 4.25
CA PRO A 77 6.46 7.43 5.39
C PRO A 77 5.40 8.53 5.50
N ALA A 78 4.64 8.91 4.45
CA ALA A 78 3.63 9.98 4.57
C ALA A 78 2.70 10.16 3.35
N VAL A 79 2.47 9.13 2.52
CA VAL A 79 1.61 9.27 1.34
C VAL A 79 0.16 8.97 1.73
N PHE A 80 -0.70 9.98 1.67
CA PHE A 80 -2.14 9.79 1.81
C PHE A 80 -2.72 9.25 0.51
N VAL A 81 -3.54 8.20 0.60
CA VAL A 81 -4.16 7.54 -0.55
C VAL A 81 -5.66 7.47 -0.34
N VAL A 82 -6.40 7.80 -1.39
CA VAL A 82 -7.84 7.52 -1.52
C VAL A 82 -8.03 6.62 -2.72
N SER A 83 -8.72 5.51 -2.55
CA SER A 83 -8.97 4.53 -3.59
C SER A 83 -10.45 4.16 -3.63
N ILE A 84 -10.88 3.75 -4.82
CA ILE A 84 -12.22 3.22 -5.05
C ILE A 84 -12.06 1.74 -5.32
N GLN A 85 -12.76 0.91 -4.57
CA GLN A 85 -12.78 -0.54 -4.76
C GLN A 85 -14.10 -0.95 -5.42
N TRP A 86 -13.99 -1.58 -6.59
CA TRP A 86 -15.10 -2.20 -7.29
C TRP A 86 -14.95 -3.73 -7.30
N SER A 87 -16.02 -4.44 -6.95
CA SER A 87 -16.09 -5.91 -7.00
C SER A 87 -17.00 -6.34 -8.16
N PHE A 88 -16.54 -7.27 -9.01
CA PHE A 88 -17.30 -7.80 -10.17
C PHE A 88 -17.89 -9.19 -9.89
N ARG A 89 -18.13 -9.49 -8.62
CA ARG A 89 -18.55 -10.82 -8.19
C ARG A 89 -19.95 -11.18 -8.69
#